data_AF-A0A2M9LB98-F1
#
_entry.id   AF-A0A2M9LB98-F1
#
_cell.length_a   1.000
_cell.length_b   1.000
_cell.length_c   1.000
_cell.angle_alpha   90.00
_cell.angle_beta   90.00
_cell.angle_gamma   90.00
#
_symmetry.space_group_name_H-M   'P 1'
#
loop_
_entity.id
_entity.type
_entity.pdbx_description
1 polymer ?
#
loop_
_entity_poly.entity_id
_entity_poly.type
_entity_poly.pdbx_seq_one_letter_code
_entity_poly.pdbx_strand_id
1 'polypeptide(L)'
;MSLRVAWGKVPYKEARERAAQALPAGERFVQNEVAFPARKLPKPWRWNRPRVLVGHRLPGDRWEGFKRSLWSIYWLYDAIVAPILDPFGRSRKKGKPFKGGWGSLAGGLATALWPRVPTTDALPVLQLTDRHLHVSYVQRGRRRGELGTVEPGWNVAAGQVAWVRHRTDIDADTFEFGFTDDSWARVQLRSQHAVYFTECFPKGPPRT
;
A
#
# COMPACT_ATOMS: atom_id res chain seq x y z
N MET A 1 -15.60 -4.82 -19.66
CA MET A 1 -14.31 -4.98 -20.39
C MET A 1 -13.19 -4.42 -19.53
N SER A 2 -12.21 -5.24 -19.15
CA SER A 2 -11.11 -4.85 -18.24
C SER A 2 -9.96 -4.21 -19.03
N LEU A 3 -9.69 -2.92 -18.79
CA LEU A 3 -8.47 -2.31 -19.29
C LEU A 3 -7.33 -2.62 -18.31
N ARG A 4 -6.51 -3.59 -18.70
CA ARG A 4 -5.17 -3.83 -18.15
C ARG A 4 -4.35 -2.54 -18.31
N VAL A 5 -4.15 -1.83 -17.19
CA VAL A 5 -3.30 -0.64 -17.14
C VAL A 5 -1.83 -1.06 -17.06
N ALA A 6 -1.07 -0.55 -18.02
CA ALA A 6 0.40 -0.54 -18.15
C ALA A 6 1.11 -1.90 -18.31
N TRP A 7 1.37 -2.26 -19.57
CA TRP A 7 2.39 -3.24 -19.94
C TRP A 7 3.79 -2.72 -19.59
N GLY A 8 4.30 -3.22 -18.48
CA GLY A 8 5.67 -3.18 -18.00
C GLY A 8 5.68 -3.91 -16.65
N LYS A 9 6.48 -4.98 -16.49
CA LYS A 9 6.60 -5.67 -15.20
C LYS A 9 6.94 -4.62 -14.16
N VAL A 10 6.14 -4.47 -13.10
CA VAL A 10 6.51 -3.57 -12.00
C VAL A 10 7.78 -4.15 -11.38
N PRO A 11 8.91 -3.42 -11.38
CA PRO A 11 10.17 -3.96 -10.92
C PRO A 11 10.20 -3.96 -9.38
N TYR A 12 9.43 -4.85 -8.75
CA TYR A 12 9.31 -4.92 -7.28
C TYR A 12 10.65 -5.14 -6.58
N LYS A 13 11.57 -5.87 -7.22
CA LYS A 13 12.94 -6.04 -6.73
C LYS A 13 13.67 -4.69 -6.65
N GLU A 14 13.72 -3.94 -7.75
CA GLU A 14 14.39 -2.64 -7.79
C GLU A 14 13.72 -1.61 -6.88
N ALA A 15 12.38 -1.65 -6.75
CA ALA A 15 11.66 -0.78 -5.84
C ALA A 15 12.05 -1.05 -4.38
N ARG A 16 12.19 -2.32 -4.01
CA ARG A 16 12.69 -2.73 -2.69
C ARG A 16 14.14 -2.30 -2.47
N GLU A 17 15.02 -2.50 -3.44
CA GLU A 17 16.43 -2.10 -3.32
C GLU A 17 16.57 -0.59 -3.13
N ARG A 18 15.85 0.22 -3.92
CA ARG A 18 15.84 1.68 -3.76
C ARG A 18 15.27 2.12 -2.42
N ALA A 19 14.18 1.51 -1.98
CA ALA A 19 13.62 1.82 -0.67
C ALA A 19 14.63 1.50 0.44
N ALA A 20 15.30 0.34 0.39
CA ALA A 20 16.32 -0.05 1.37
C ALA A 20 17.50 0.94 1.43
N GLN A 21 17.89 1.51 0.29
CA GLN A 21 18.93 2.55 0.23
C GLN A 21 18.49 3.89 0.84
N ALA A 22 17.19 4.16 0.89
CA ALA A 22 16.62 5.42 1.37
C ALA A 22 16.24 5.38 2.87
N LEU A 23 16.76 4.42 3.63
CA LEU A 23 16.47 4.32 5.06
C LEU A 23 17.00 5.52 5.85
N PRO A 24 16.31 5.93 6.92
CA PRO A 24 16.82 6.93 7.85
C PRO A 24 18.19 6.53 8.42
N ALA A 25 19.07 7.51 8.61
CA ALA A 25 20.39 7.28 9.19
C ALA A 25 20.28 6.71 10.61
N GLY A 26 21.09 5.68 10.92
CA GLY A 26 21.15 5.08 12.25
C GLY A 26 20.15 3.94 12.50
N GLU A 27 19.37 3.53 11.50
CA GLU A 27 18.54 2.33 11.55
C GLU A 27 19.17 1.18 10.75
N ARG A 28 19.04 -0.04 11.25
CA ARG A 28 19.50 -1.25 10.57
C ARG A 28 18.36 -1.86 9.79
N PHE A 29 18.54 -2.02 8.48
CA PHE A 29 17.59 -2.72 7.62
C PHE A 29 17.37 -4.17 8.06
N VAL A 30 16.11 -4.60 8.13
CA VAL A 30 15.75 -6.01 8.37
C VAL A 30 15.14 -6.61 7.09
N GLN A 31 14.02 -6.07 6.61
CA GLN A 31 13.35 -6.57 5.41
C GLN A 31 12.41 -5.51 4.81
N ASN A 32 12.06 -5.64 3.53
CA ASN A 32 11.02 -4.83 2.92
C ASN A 32 10.16 -5.58 1.89
N GLU A 33 8.97 -5.05 1.64
CA GLU A 33 8.08 -5.58 0.61
C GLU A 33 7.16 -4.50 0.03
N VAL A 34 6.82 -4.64 -1.26
CA VAL A 34 5.90 -3.70 -1.91
C VAL A 34 4.49 -3.94 -1.38
N ALA A 35 3.84 -2.86 -0.95
CA ALA A 35 2.57 -2.93 -0.24
C ALA A 35 1.46 -2.22 -1.00
N PHE A 36 0.30 -2.88 -1.05
CA PHE A 36 -0.91 -2.35 -1.65
C PHE A 36 -2.06 -2.35 -0.64
N PRO A 37 -3.02 -1.42 -0.77
CA PRO A 37 -4.26 -1.52 -0.01
C PRO A 37 -4.96 -2.82 -0.36
N ALA A 38 -5.33 -3.61 0.65
CA ALA A 38 -6.03 -4.86 0.41
C ALA A 38 -7.42 -4.65 -0.19
N ARG A 39 -7.96 -5.71 -0.80
CA ARG A 39 -9.30 -5.67 -1.39
C ARG A 39 -10.33 -5.26 -0.34
N LYS A 40 -11.21 -4.31 -0.72
CA LYS A 40 -12.26 -3.70 0.13
C LYS A 40 -11.75 -2.82 1.29
N LEU A 41 -10.44 -2.62 1.47
CA LEU A 41 -9.94 -1.65 2.43
C LEU A 41 -10.56 -0.27 2.12
N PRO A 42 -11.20 0.41 3.08
CA PRO A 42 -11.83 1.69 2.81
C PRO A 42 -10.79 2.68 2.32
N LYS A 43 -11.17 3.49 1.33
CA LYS A 43 -10.31 4.57 0.85
C LYS A 43 -10.50 5.78 1.75
N PRO A 44 -9.48 6.27 2.45
CA PRO A 44 -9.59 7.43 3.33
C PRO A 44 -10.00 8.68 2.54
N TRP A 45 -10.58 9.65 3.24
CA TRP A 45 -10.92 10.94 2.63
C TRP A 45 -9.68 11.63 2.06
N ARG A 46 -9.85 12.44 1.01
CA ARG A 46 -8.73 13.02 0.25
C ARG A 46 -7.78 13.84 1.13
N TRP A 47 -8.28 14.50 2.16
CA TRP A 47 -7.48 15.34 3.07
C TRP A 47 -6.64 14.54 4.08
N ASN A 48 -7.02 13.30 4.38
CA ASN A 48 -6.30 12.46 5.32
C ASN A 48 -5.12 11.74 4.66
N ARG A 49 -5.12 11.62 3.33
CA ARG A 49 -4.08 10.93 2.58
C ARG A 49 -2.78 11.73 2.52
N PRO A 50 -1.61 11.09 2.71
CA PRO A 50 -0.33 11.77 2.58
C PRO A 50 -0.15 12.24 1.15
N ARG A 51 0.32 13.48 1.00
CA ARG A 51 0.66 14.05 -0.30
C ARG A 51 2.16 13.92 -0.48
N VAL A 52 2.56 13.11 -1.45
CA VAL A 52 3.95 12.65 -1.60
C VAL A 52 4.45 12.88 -3.02
N LEU A 53 5.76 12.89 -3.18
CA LEU A 53 6.50 13.11 -4.42
C LEU A 53 6.09 14.42 -5.10
N VAL A 54 5.87 15.46 -4.30
CA VAL A 54 5.44 16.77 -4.80
C VAL A 54 6.60 17.42 -5.55
N GLY A 55 6.35 17.83 -6.80
CA GLY A 55 7.38 18.43 -7.65
C GLY A 55 8.25 17.42 -8.40
N HIS A 56 8.24 16.15 -7.99
CA HIS A 56 8.94 15.09 -8.70
C HIS A 56 8.17 14.67 -9.97
N ARG A 57 8.90 14.52 -11.07
CA ARG A 57 8.40 14.11 -12.38
C ARG A 57 9.41 13.21 -13.06
N LEU A 58 8.94 12.17 -13.73
CA LEU A 58 9.76 11.36 -14.63
C LEU A 58 9.46 11.71 -16.09
N PRO A 59 10.40 11.43 -17.02
CA PRO A 59 10.16 11.59 -18.44
C PRO A 59 8.87 10.86 -18.88
N GLY A 60 7.96 11.58 -19.54
CA GLY A 60 6.67 11.04 -20.00
C GLY A 60 5.45 11.33 -19.11
N ASP A 61 5.63 11.83 -17.88
CA ASP A 61 4.52 12.08 -16.94
C ASP A 61 3.55 13.21 -17.37
N ARG A 62 4.00 14.18 -18.18
CA ARG A 62 3.21 15.35 -18.61
C ARG A 62 1.93 14.98 -19.38
N TRP A 63 2.01 14.03 -20.30
CA TRP A 63 0.88 13.69 -21.20
C TRP A 63 -0.19 12.85 -20.49
N GLU A 64 0.20 12.05 -19.48
CA GLU A 64 -0.73 11.22 -18.71
C GLU A 64 -1.46 11.96 -17.60
N GLY A 65 -0.86 13.02 -17.01
CA GLY A 65 -1.57 13.91 -16.09
C GLY A 65 -2.79 14.58 -16.74
N PHE A 66 -2.65 14.96 -18.01
CA PHE A 66 -3.72 15.55 -18.81
C PHE A 66 -4.82 14.53 -19.15
N LYS A 67 -4.46 13.33 -19.64
CA LYS A 67 -5.41 12.24 -19.91
C LYS A 67 -6.19 11.82 -18.67
N ARG A 68 -5.53 11.75 -17.51
CA ARG A 68 -6.19 11.38 -16.24
C ARG A 68 -7.13 12.45 -15.73
N SER A 69 -6.85 13.74 -15.94
CA SER A 69 -7.76 14.83 -15.56
C SER A 69 -9.10 14.73 -16.32
N LEU A 70 -9.04 14.38 -17.61
CA LEU A 70 -10.21 14.05 -18.42
C LEU A 70 -10.91 12.76 -17.95
N TRP A 71 -10.17 11.74 -17.53
CA TRP A 71 -10.71 10.45 -17.05
C TRP A 71 -11.21 10.44 -15.60
N SER A 72 -10.78 11.36 -14.74
CA SER A 72 -11.30 11.49 -13.37
C SER A 72 -12.76 11.93 -13.34
N ILE A 73 -13.23 12.59 -14.40
CA ILE A 73 -14.66 12.88 -14.65
C ILE A 73 -15.42 11.56 -14.91
N TYR A 74 -14.79 10.61 -15.59
CA TYR A 74 -15.37 9.28 -15.90
C TYR A 74 -15.42 8.34 -14.69
N TRP A 75 -14.41 8.37 -13.80
CA TRP A 75 -14.40 7.58 -12.55
C TRP A 75 -15.42 8.03 -11.49
N LEU A 76 -15.87 9.30 -11.54
CA LEU A 76 -16.97 9.76 -10.71
C LEU A 76 -18.28 9.03 -11.09
N TYR A 77 -18.44 8.70 -12.37
CA TYR A 77 -19.56 7.93 -12.90
C TYR A 77 -19.50 6.45 -12.46
N ASP A 78 -18.33 5.80 -12.56
CA ASP A 78 -18.18 4.37 -12.23
C ASP A 78 -18.33 4.09 -10.72
N ALA A 79 -17.90 5.03 -9.87
CA ALA A 79 -18.06 4.93 -8.42
C ALA A 79 -19.52 5.11 -7.93
N ILE A 80 -20.38 5.75 -8.75
CA ILE A 80 -21.80 5.97 -8.45
C ILE A 80 -22.68 4.87 -9.07
N VAL A 81 -22.33 4.36 -10.26
CA VAL A 81 -23.17 3.43 -11.03
C VAL A 81 -22.86 1.95 -10.78
N ALA A 82 -21.61 1.57 -10.48
CA ALA A 82 -21.22 0.17 -10.26
C ALA A 82 -21.89 -0.58 -9.08
N PRO A 83 -22.48 0.06 -8.04
CA PRO A 83 -23.20 -0.70 -7.01
C PRO A 83 -24.56 -1.27 -7.46
N ILE A 84 -25.05 -0.89 -8.65
CA ILE A 84 -26.44 -1.16 -9.07
C ILE A 84 -26.58 -2.42 -9.94
N LEU A 85 -25.49 -2.97 -10.48
CA LEU A 85 -25.54 -4.14 -11.38
C LEU A 85 -24.53 -5.22 -10.99
N ASP A 86 -24.93 -6.11 -10.09
CA ASP A 86 -24.33 -7.44 -10.01
C ASP A 86 -25.44 -8.50 -9.78
N PRO A 87 -26.07 -9.04 -10.85
CA PRO A 87 -27.16 -10.00 -10.73
C PRO A 87 -26.70 -11.47 -10.61
N PHE A 88 -25.39 -11.77 -10.62
CA PHE A 88 -24.92 -13.15 -10.71
C PHE A 88 -23.72 -13.47 -9.78
N GLY A 89 -24.04 -13.90 -8.56
CA GLY A 89 -23.34 -15.04 -7.95
C GLY A 89 -22.20 -14.78 -6.96
N ARG A 90 -22.56 -14.78 -5.66
CA ARG A 90 -21.84 -15.38 -4.51
C ARG A 90 -20.30 -15.23 -4.45
N SER A 91 -19.81 -14.35 -3.57
CA SER A 91 -18.61 -14.67 -2.75
C SER A 91 -18.55 -13.95 -1.39
N ARG A 92 -18.78 -14.78 -0.36
CA ARG A 92 -18.43 -14.70 1.09
C ARG A 92 -18.26 -13.32 1.73
N LYS A 93 -19.24 -12.94 2.55
CA LYS A 93 -19.04 -12.00 3.67
C LYS A 93 -18.09 -12.65 4.69
N LYS A 94 -16.82 -12.24 4.78
CA LYS A 94 -15.98 -12.54 5.96
C LYS A 94 -15.05 -11.37 6.32
N GLY A 95 -15.38 -10.71 7.44
CA GLY A 95 -14.57 -9.74 8.18
C GLY A 95 -14.51 -8.34 7.58
N LYS A 96 -14.61 -7.32 8.45
CA LYS A 96 -14.26 -5.93 8.11
C LYS A 96 -12.79 -5.92 7.65
N PRO A 97 -12.38 -5.19 6.60
CA PRO A 97 -10.99 -5.19 6.12
C PRO A 97 -10.04 -4.34 6.99
N PHE A 98 -10.58 -3.74 8.04
CA PHE A 98 -9.96 -2.74 8.89
C PHE A 98 -10.74 -2.70 10.21
N LYS A 99 -10.03 -2.60 11.34
CA LYS A 99 -10.59 -2.32 12.68
C LYS A 99 -9.79 -1.17 13.28
N GLY A 100 -10.50 -0.19 13.83
CA GLY A 100 -9.93 1.05 14.36
C GLY A 100 -10.56 2.27 13.68
N GLY A 101 -10.09 3.45 14.07
CA GLY A 101 -10.41 4.72 13.41
C GLY A 101 -9.24 5.22 12.58
N TRP A 102 -9.44 6.25 11.76
CA TRP A 102 -8.35 6.82 10.93
C TRP A 102 -7.18 7.39 11.75
N GLY A 103 -7.40 7.73 13.03
CA GLY A 103 -6.35 8.17 13.95
C GLY A 103 -5.62 7.04 14.70
N SER A 104 -6.01 5.77 14.50
CA SER A 104 -5.31 4.63 15.09
C SER A 104 -4.04 4.27 14.30
N LEU A 105 -3.19 3.40 14.85
CA LEU A 105 -1.98 2.93 14.16
C LEU A 105 -2.31 2.22 12.85
N ALA A 106 -3.33 1.35 12.85
CA ALA A 106 -3.86 0.76 11.64
C ALA A 106 -4.45 1.78 10.67
N GLY A 107 -5.09 2.84 11.19
CA GLY A 107 -5.61 3.96 10.39
C GLY A 107 -4.48 4.71 9.68
N GLY A 108 -3.37 4.95 10.38
CA GLY A 108 -2.14 5.52 9.82
C GLY A 108 -1.57 4.66 8.70
N LEU A 109 -1.38 3.36 8.94
CA LEU A 109 -0.91 2.41 7.92
C LEU A 109 -1.85 2.38 6.71
N ALA A 110 -3.16 2.21 6.95
CA ALA A 110 -4.16 2.15 5.88
C ALA A 110 -4.15 3.43 5.04
N THR A 111 -3.96 4.58 5.69
CA THR A 111 -3.89 5.88 5.01
C THR A 111 -2.60 6.04 4.22
N ALA A 112 -1.47 5.56 4.75
CA ALA A 112 -0.18 5.57 4.09
C ALA A 112 -0.18 4.77 2.78
N LEU A 113 -0.98 3.71 2.67
CA LEU A 113 -1.15 2.91 1.45
C LEU A 113 -1.98 3.60 0.35
N TRP A 114 -2.58 4.75 0.64
CA TRP A 114 -3.34 5.55 -0.33
C TRP A 114 -2.69 6.92 -0.59
N PRO A 115 -1.44 6.98 -1.10
CA PRO A 115 -0.77 8.26 -1.33
C PRO A 115 -1.48 9.11 -2.38
N ARG A 116 -1.39 10.43 -2.21
CA ARG A 116 -1.77 11.42 -3.21
C ARG A 116 -0.54 11.87 -3.98
N VAL A 117 -0.45 11.39 -5.22
CA VAL A 117 0.65 11.70 -6.13
C VAL A 117 0.12 12.54 -7.30
N PRO A 118 0.39 13.85 -7.35
CA PRO A 118 -0.22 14.73 -8.34
C PRO A 118 0.36 14.51 -9.75
N THR A 119 1.68 14.34 -9.85
CA THR A 119 2.42 14.43 -11.12
C THR A 119 2.84 13.08 -11.67
N THR A 120 3.10 12.10 -10.81
CA THR A 120 3.69 10.80 -11.15
C THR A 120 2.85 9.67 -10.53
N ASP A 121 3.39 8.46 -10.41
CA ASP A 121 2.81 7.37 -9.60
C ASP A 121 3.74 7.00 -8.44
N ALA A 122 3.21 6.35 -7.40
CA ALA A 122 4.01 5.90 -6.26
C ALA A 122 3.73 4.45 -5.92
N LEU A 123 4.78 3.71 -5.62
CA LEU A 123 4.73 2.39 -5.01
C LEU A 123 5.03 2.53 -3.52
N PRO A 124 4.05 2.30 -2.64
CA PRO A 124 4.32 2.14 -1.22
C PRO A 124 5.17 0.88 -0.99
N VAL A 125 6.24 1.02 -0.22
CA VAL A 125 7.10 -0.08 0.20
C VAL A 125 7.10 -0.09 1.72
N LEU A 126 6.66 -1.20 2.31
CA LEU A 126 6.83 -1.45 3.74
C LEU A 126 8.27 -1.83 4.02
N GLN A 127 8.89 -1.18 4.99
CA GLN A 127 10.26 -1.46 5.40
C GLN A 127 10.31 -1.68 6.89
N LEU A 128 10.77 -2.85 7.29
CA LEU A 128 11.08 -3.16 8.67
C LEU A 128 12.56 -2.89 8.92
N THR A 129 12.83 -2.13 9.98
CA THR A 129 14.15 -1.95 10.55
C THR A 129 14.19 -2.55 11.95
N ASP A 130 15.35 -2.48 12.59
CA ASP A 130 15.53 -2.83 14.00
C ASP A 130 14.68 -1.97 14.95
N ARG A 131 14.26 -0.77 14.51
CA ARG A 131 13.53 0.20 15.35
C ARG A 131 12.11 0.48 14.91
N HIS A 132 11.83 0.46 13.60
CA HIS A 132 10.59 0.98 13.05
C HIS A 132 10.05 0.11 11.90
N LEU A 133 8.73 0.14 11.72
CA LEU A 133 8.06 -0.19 10.47
C LEU A 133 7.74 1.11 9.74
N HIS A 134 8.34 1.28 8.55
CA HIS A 134 8.15 2.43 7.67
C HIS A 134 7.29 2.09 6.47
N VAL A 135 6.63 3.09 5.91
CA VAL A 135 6.09 3.12 4.56
C VAL A 135 6.84 4.20 3.79
N SER A 136 7.64 3.79 2.81
CA SER A 136 8.31 4.71 1.89
C SER A 136 7.67 4.67 0.52
N TYR A 137 7.76 5.78 -0.21
CA TYR A 137 7.13 5.96 -1.51
C TYR A 137 8.19 5.99 -2.60
N VAL A 138 8.26 4.91 -3.38
CA VAL A 138 9.12 4.86 -4.56
C VAL A 138 8.37 5.45 -5.74
N GLN A 139 8.91 6.51 -6.32
CA GLN A 139 8.37 7.12 -7.52
C GLN A 139 8.38 6.11 -8.68
N ARG A 140 7.27 6.04 -9.40
CA ARG A 140 7.12 5.19 -10.58
C ARG A 140 6.64 6.01 -11.78
N GLY A 141 7.40 5.95 -12.86
CA GLY A 141 7.05 6.53 -14.15
C GLY A 141 5.87 5.78 -14.74
N ARG A 142 4.83 6.52 -15.14
CA ARG A 142 3.54 5.94 -15.50
C ARG A 142 3.57 5.08 -16.77
N ARG A 143 4.48 5.39 -17.70
CA ARG A 143 4.56 4.75 -19.03
C ARG A 143 5.46 3.53 -19.09
N ARG A 144 6.64 3.57 -18.45
CA ARG A 144 7.70 2.55 -18.61
C ARG A 144 8.04 1.79 -17.32
N GLY A 145 7.38 2.13 -16.21
CA GLY A 145 7.71 1.54 -14.91
C GLY A 145 9.07 1.97 -14.35
N GLU A 146 9.71 2.96 -14.96
CA GLU A 146 10.95 3.56 -14.49
C GLU A 146 10.80 4.00 -13.03
N LEU A 147 11.78 3.63 -12.20
CA LEU A 147 11.78 4.04 -10.81
C LEU A 147 12.56 5.34 -10.64
N GLY A 148 12.06 6.21 -9.76
CA GLY A 148 12.63 7.52 -9.50
C GLY A 148 13.04 7.70 -8.04
N THR A 149 12.74 8.89 -7.54
CA THR A 149 13.02 9.32 -6.16
C THR A 149 12.28 8.44 -5.15
N VAL A 150 12.87 8.25 -3.97
CA VAL A 150 12.19 7.64 -2.83
C VAL A 150 11.91 8.72 -1.79
N GLU A 151 10.68 8.78 -1.30
CA GLU A 151 10.28 9.69 -0.23
C GLU A 151 9.89 8.89 1.02
N PRO A 152 10.51 9.13 2.18
CA PRO A 152 10.10 8.49 3.42
C PRO A 152 8.70 8.99 3.83
N GLY A 153 7.88 8.10 4.38
CA GLY A 153 6.49 8.38 4.69
C GLY A 153 6.14 8.10 6.14
N TRP A 154 4.99 7.46 6.32
CA TRP A 154 4.50 7.05 7.63
C TRP A 154 5.45 6.04 8.27
N ASN A 155 5.65 6.13 9.58
CA ASN A 155 6.38 5.13 10.35
C ASN A 155 5.75 4.92 11.73
N VAL A 156 6.12 3.80 12.34
CA VAL A 156 5.79 3.47 13.72
C VAL A 156 6.91 2.62 14.31
N ALA A 157 7.14 2.66 15.62
CA ALA A 157 8.11 1.77 16.26
C ALA A 157 7.76 0.29 15.98
N ALA A 158 8.76 -0.53 15.67
CA ALA A 158 8.58 -1.93 15.29
C ALA A 158 7.83 -2.71 16.39
N GLY A 159 8.10 -2.41 17.66
CA GLY A 159 7.40 -2.98 18.81
C GLY A 159 5.92 -2.59 18.95
N GLN A 160 5.41 -1.63 18.16
CA GLN A 160 3.98 -1.32 18.11
C GLN A 160 3.21 -2.26 17.17
N VAL A 161 3.91 -3.04 16.34
CA VAL A 161 3.30 -4.12 15.56
C VAL A 161 3.20 -5.34 16.47
N ALA A 162 1.99 -5.58 16.97
CA ALA A 162 1.74 -6.64 17.94
C ALA A 162 1.67 -8.04 17.31
N TRP A 163 1.19 -8.13 16.07
CA TRP A 163 1.12 -9.38 15.32
C TRP A 163 0.97 -9.10 13.82
N VAL A 164 1.40 -10.07 13.01
CA VAL A 164 1.13 -10.12 11.57
C VAL A 164 0.53 -11.47 11.25
N ARG A 165 -0.56 -11.49 10.48
CA ARG A 165 -1.27 -12.71 10.10
C ARG A 165 -1.44 -12.82 8.60
N HIS A 166 -1.00 -13.93 8.03
CA HIS A 166 -1.31 -14.29 6.65
C HIS A 166 -2.76 -14.82 6.55
N ARG A 167 -3.57 -14.19 5.70
CA ARG A 167 -5.00 -14.51 5.50
C ARG A 167 -5.21 -15.28 4.20
N THR A 168 -4.57 -16.44 4.09
CA THR A 168 -4.74 -17.38 2.96
C THR A 168 -6.20 -17.83 2.79
N ASP A 169 -7.01 -17.75 3.86
CA ASP A 169 -8.45 -17.99 3.84
C ASP A 169 -9.25 -16.94 3.04
N ILE A 170 -8.64 -15.79 2.75
CA ILE A 170 -9.23 -14.70 1.94
C ILE A 170 -8.60 -14.67 0.55
N ASP A 171 -7.27 -14.53 0.49
CA ASP A 171 -6.48 -14.43 -0.74
C ASP A 171 -5.00 -14.70 -0.40
N ALA A 172 -4.25 -15.31 -1.34
CA ALA A 172 -2.87 -15.72 -1.14
C ALA A 172 -1.91 -14.56 -0.81
N ASP A 173 -2.24 -13.34 -1.21
CA ASP A 173 -1.38 -12.16 -1.02
C ASP A 173 -1.85 -11.27 0.15
N THR A 174 -2.86 -11.67 0.92
CA THR A 174 -3.46 -10.80 1.95
C THR A 174 -2.88 -11.05 3.33
N PHE A 175 -2.40 -9.98 3.95
CA PHE A 175 -1.86 -9.97 5.30
C PHE A 175 -2.63 -8.99 6.18
N GLU A 176 -2.75 -9.28 7.46
CA GLU A 176 -3.29 -8.38 8.47
C GLU A 176 -2.16 -7.96 9.41
N PHE A 177 -1.99 -6.65 9.56
CA PHE A 177 -1.07 -6.05 10.53
C PHE A 177 -1.88 -5.55 11.70
N GLY A 178 -1.64 -6.14 12.87
CA GLY A 178 -2.25 -5.74 14.13
C GLY A 178 -1.29 -4.96 14.99
N PHE A 179 -1.82 -3.98 15.70
CA PHE A 179 -1.06 -3.05 16.51
C PHE A 179 -1.44 -3.14 17.99
N THR A 180 -0.61 -2.56 18.83
CA THR A 180 -0.75 -2.47 20.29
C THR A 180 -1.99 -1.72 20.76
N ASP A 181 -2.55 -0.83 19.92
CA ASP A 181 -3.81 -0.10 20.17
C ASP A 181 -5.07 -0.92 19.81
N ASP A 182 -4.94 -2.24 19.68
CA ASP A 182 -5.97 -3.19 19.27
C ASP A 182 -6.61 -2.91 17.88
N SER A 183 -6.01 -2.00 17.11
CA SER A 183 -6.38 -1.72 15.73
C SER A 183 -5.63 -2.64 14.76
N TRP A 184 -6.20 -2.88 13.58
CA TRP A 184 -5.55 -3.66 12.54
C TRP A 184 -6.02 -3.28 11.15
N ALA A 185 -5.14 -3.45 10.16
CA ALA A 185 -5.41 -3.17 8.75
C ALA A 185 -4.97 -4.33 7.86
N ARG A 186 -5.71 -4.56 6.77
CA ARG A 186 -5.29 -5.49 5.71
C ARG A 186 -4.38 -4.80 4.70
N VAL A 187 -3.31 -5.50 4.37
CA VAL A 187 -2.32 -5.11 3.36
C VAL A 187 -2.19 -6.26 2.36
N GLN A 188 -2.08 -5.93 1.08
CA GLN A 188 -1.77 -6.92 0.06
C GLN A 188 -0.27 -6.83 -0.28
N LEU A 189 0.44 -7.94 -0.15
CA LEU A 189 1.85 -8.09 -0.47
C LEU A 189 1.97 -9.13 -1.60
N ARG A 190 2.13 -8.68 -2.84
CA ARG A 190 2.00 -9.51 -4.06
C ARG A 190 3.28 -10.25 -4.45
N SER A 191 4.08 -10.62 -3.47
CA SER A 191 5.42 -11.18 -3.64
C SER A 191 5.50 -12.48 -2.88
N GLN A 192 6.10 -13.50 -3.49
CA GLN A 192 6.39 -14.77 -2.79
C GLN A 192 7.29 -14.54 -1.57
N HIS A 193 8.06 -13.44 -1.54
CA HIS A 193 8.93 -13.09 -0.43
C HIS A 193 8.17 -12.44 0.74
N ALA A 194 6.87 -12.14 0.57
CA ALA A 194 6.05 -11.55 1.62
C ALA A 194 5.96 -12.43 2.87
N VAL A 195 6.03 -13.75 2.72
CA VAL A 195 6.04 -14.69 3.85
C VAL A 195 7.24 -14.42 4.75
N TYR A 196 8.45 -14.29 4.18
CA TYR A 196 9.67 -13.97 4.94
C TYR A 196 9.60 -12.61 5.62
N PHE A 197 8.97 -11.61 4.99
CA PHE A 197 8.74 -10.30 5.61
C PHE A 197 7.92 -10.42 6.90
N THR A 198 6.92 -11.30 6.92
CA THR A 198 6.08 -11.49 8.11
C THR A 198 6.76 -12.29 9.22
N GLU A 199 7.70 -13.17 8.88
CA GLU A 199 8.49 -13.93 9.85
C GLU A 199 9.46 -13.06 10.65
N CYS A 200 9.79 -11.85 10.16
CA CYS A 200 10.64 -10.90 10.86
C CYS A 200 9.92 -10.17 12.02
N PHE A 201 8.61 -10.29 12.15
CA PHE A 201 7.86 -9.68 13.25
C PHE A 201 7.75 -10.65 14.43
N PRO A 202 7.74 -10.15 15.67
CA PRO A 202 7.48 -11.00 16.82
C PRO A 202 6.15 -11.72 16.64
N LYS A 203 6.16 -13.05 16.77
CA LYS A 203 4.95 -13.86 16.73
C LYS A 203 4.15 -13.53 18.00
N GLY A 204 3.17 -12.64 17.87
CA GLY A 204 2.21 -12.40 18.94
C GLY A 204 1.55 -13.72 19.37
N PRO A 205 1.13 -13.85 20.65
CA PRO A 205 0.53 -15.09 21.13
C PRO A 205 -0.71 -15.45 20.30
N PRO A 206 -0.94 -16.75 20.01
CA PRO A 206 -2.17 -17.17 19.36
C PRO A 206 -3.35 -16.80 20.26
N ARG A 207 -4.18 -15.84 19.81
CA ARG A 207 -5.46 -15.56 20.47
C ARG A 207 -6.42 -16.70 20.09
N THR A 208 -6.68 -17.58 21.06
CA THR A 208 -7.72 -18.63 21.05
C THR A 208 -9.10 -18.07 20.83
#